data_AF-A0AAP8GJ23-F1
#
_entry.id   AF-A0AAP8GJ23-F1
#
_cell.length_a   1.000
_cell.length_b   1.000
_cell.length_c   1.000
_cell.angle_alpha   90.00
_cell.angle_beta   90.00
_cell.angle_gamma   90.00
#
_symmetry.space_group_name_H-M   'P 1'
#
loop_
_entity.id
_entity.type
_entity.pdbx_description
1 polymer ?
#
loop_
_entity_poly.entity_id
_entity_poly.type
_entity_poly.pdbx_seq_one_letter_code
_entity_poly.pdbx_strand_id
1 'polypeptide(L)' 'MEQKINLVVCGKEIVFAPNQTAYNKFINEMSMDNKVAPAHNYLNGIV' A
#
# COMPACT_ATOMS: atom_id res chain seq x y z
N MET A 1 11.59 -10.48 9.82
CA MET A 1 12.24 -9.70 8.75
C MET A 1 11.15 -8.90 8.06
N GLU A 2 11.14 -7.58 8.20
CA GLU A 2 10.20 -6.71 7.49
C GLU A 2 10.65 -6.58 6.03
N GLN A 3 9.77 -6.92 5.08
CA GLN A 3 10.02 -6.64 3.67
C GLN A 3 9.67 -5.16 3.42
N LYS A 4 10.69 -4.35 3.11
CA LYS A 4 10.52 -2.94 2.75
C LYS A 4 10.74 -2.79 1.25
N ILE A 5 9.85 -2.05 0.60
CA ILE A 5 9.94 -1.72 -0.82
C ILE A 5 10.30 -0.24 -0.89
N ASN A 6 11.52 0.06 -1.32
CA ASN A 6 11.94 1.44 -1.55
C ASN A 6 11.67 1.80 -3.01
N LEU A 7 10.83 2.81 -3.24
CA LEU A 7 10.53 3.36 -4.55
C LEU A 7 11.14 4.76 -4.65
N VAL A 8 11.88 5.05 -5.71
CA VAL A 8 12.38 6.40 -5.98
C VAL A 8 11.57 7.00 -7.12
N VAL A 9 10.79 8.04 -6.84
CA VAL A 9 9.96 8.74 -7.83
C VAL A 9 10.38 10.20 -7.89
N CYS A 10 10.76 10.69 -9.06
CA CYS A 10 11.24 12.07 -9.26
C CYS A 10 12.37 12.48 -8.29
N GLY A 11 13.25 11.54 -7.92
CA GLY A 11 14.33 11.77 -6.96
C GLY A 11 13.91 11.78 -5.49
N LYS A 12 12.63 11.51 -5.19
CA LYS A 12 12.12 11.37 -3.83
C LYS A 12 12.02 9.89 -3.47
N GLU A 13 12.61 9.52 -2.34
CA GLU A 13 12.52 8.15 -1.81
C GLU A 13 11.20 7.98 -1.06
N ILE A 14 10.44 6.95 -1.41
CA ILE A 14 9.21 6.53 -0.77
C ILE A 14 9.44 5.10 -0.27
N VAL A 15 9.40 4.93 1.05
CA VAL A 15 9.63 3.64 1.70
C VAL A 15 8.27 3.04 2.04
N PHE A 16 7.92 1.95 1.38
CA PHE A 16 6.73 1.17 1.70
C PHE A 16 7.12 0.02 2.62
N ALA A 17 6.58 0.03 3.84
CA ALA A 17 6.68 -1.09 4.78
C ALA A 17 5.32 -1.80 4.88
N PRO A 18 5.00 -2.72 3.96
CA PRO A 18 3.77 -3.51 4.05
C PRO A 18 3.71 -4.25 5.39
N ASN A 19 2.70 -3.92 6.19
CA ASN A 19 2.40 -4.59 7.45
C ASN A 19 1.09 -5.38 7.35
N GLN A 20 0.95 -6.44 8.15
CA GLN A 20 -0.24 -7.32 8.11
C GLN A 20 -1.55 -6.56 8.34
N THR A 21 -1.56 -5.54 9.20
CA THR A 21 -2.76 -4.75 9.50
C THR A 21 -3.23 -3.96 8.27
N ALA A 22 -2.32 -3.27 7.58
CA ALA A 22 -2.61 -2.53 6.36
C ALA A 22 -3.05 -3.48 5.23
N TYR A 23 -2.40 -4.65 5.12
CA TYR A 23 -2.75 -5.64 4.10
C TYR A 23 -4.13 -6.26 4.32
N ASN A 24 -4.47 -6.61 5.57
CA ASN A 24 -5.80 -7.12 5.92
C ASN A 24 -6.89 -6.08 5.64
N LYS A 25 -6.59 -4.80 5.86
CA LYS A 25 -7.49 -3.69 5.50
C LYS A 25 -7.66 -3.57 3.97
N PHE A 26 -6.58 -3.65 3.20
CA PHE A 26 -6.62 -3.65 1.73
C PHE A 26 -7.48 -4.77 1.15
N ILE A 27 -7.32 -6.00 1.65
CA ILE A 27 -8.10 -7.16 1.19
C ILE A 27 -9.59 -6.98 1.49
N ASN A 28 -9.93 -6.48 2.69
CA ASN A 28 -11.32 -6.23 3.06
C ASN A 28 -11.96 -5.08 2.27
N GLU A 29 -11.17 -4.10 1.84
CA GLU A 29 -11.64 -2.99 1.01
C GLU A 29 -11.74 -3.36 -0.48
N MET A 30 -11.14 -4.47 -0.92
CA MET A 30 -11.12 -4.90 -2.32
C MET A 30 -12.46 -5.52 -2.73
N SER A 31 -13.36 -4.72 -3.31
CA SER A 31 -14.60 -5.22 -3.91
C SER A 31 -14.39 -5.61 -5.39
N MET A 32 -15.28 -6.47 -5.94
CA MET A 32 -15.18 -6.93 -7.34
C MET A 32 -15.36 -5.81 -8.37
N ASP A 33 -16.08 -4.77 -7.97
CA ASP A 33 -16.53 -3.62 -8.74
C ASP A 33 -15.59 -2.40 -8.60
N ASN A 34 -14.77 -2.32 -7.55
CA ASN A 34 -13.81 -1.22 -7.39
C ASN A 34 -12.44 -1.69 -6.90
N LYS A 35 -11.50 -1.84 -7.85
CA LYS A 35 -10.10 -2.22 -7.59
C LYS A 35 -9.14 -1.03 -7.45
N VAL A 36 -9.59 0.19 -7.78
CA VAL A 36 -8.74 1.39 -7.81
C VAL A 36 -8.68 2.06 -6.44
N ALA A 37 -9.84 2.25 -5.79
CA ALA A 37 -9.92 2.87 -4.46
C ALA A 37 -9.13 2.12 -3.36
N PRO A 38 -9.17 0.77 -3.27
CA PRO A 38 -8.44 0.02 -2.24
C PRO A 38 -6.92 0.15 -2.41
N ALA A 39 -6.42 0.14 -3.65
CA ALA A 39 -4.99 0.30 -3.92
C ALA A 39 -4.50 1.70 -3.53
N HIS A 40 -5.32 2.72 -3.78
CA HIS A 40 -5.00 4.10 -3.40
C HIS A 40 -5.00 4.28 -1.88
N ASN A 41 -5.97 3.70 -1.17
CA ASN A 41 -6.04 3.74 0.28
C ASN A 41 -4.88 2.99 0.94
N TYR A 42 -4.51 1.83 0.40
CA TYR A 42 -3.38 1.04 0.89
C TYR A 42 -2.06 1.79 0.75
N LEU A 43 -1.81 2.38 -0.43
CA LEU A 43 -0.59 3.18 -0.64
C LEU A 43 -0.57 4.44 0.24
N ASN A 44 -1.69 5.17 0.35
CA ASN A 44 -1.75 6.37 1.19
C ASN A 44 -1.67 6.07 2.70
N GLY A 45 -2.06 4.87 3.15
CA GLY A 45 -1.94 4.47 4.56
C GLY A 45 -0.54 4.00 4.96
N ILE A 46 0.38 3.85 4.00
CA ILE A 46 1.74 3.33 4.23
C ILE A 46 2.80 4.43 4.03
N VAL A 47 2.49 5.51 3.30
CA VAL A 47 3.35 6.70 3.14
C VAL A 47 3.46 7.50 4.44
#